data_AF-A0A7R9B869-F1
#
_entry.id   AF-A0A7R9B869-F1
#
_cell.length_a   1.000
_cell.length_b   1.000
_cell.length_c   1.000
_cell.angle_alpha   90.00
_cell.angle_beta   90.00
_cell.angle_gamma   90.00
#
_symmetry.space_group_name_H-M   'P 1'
#
loop_
_entity.id
_entity.type
_entity.pdbx_description
1 polymer ?
#
loop_
_entity_poly.entity_id
_entity_poly.type
_entity_poly.pdbx_seq_one_letter_code
_entity_poly.pdbx_strand_id
1 'polypeptide(L)' 'MMKSCKNLKGGLQEVSEQLELQRIGPQHQAGSDSLLTGMTFFKMREMFFEDNIDDSKYRGQLYGLLDQAPKPHWNK' A
#
# COMPACT_ATOMS: atom_id res chain seq x y z
N MET A 1 0.40 0.32 -5.96
CA MET A 1 0.89 1.41 -5.11
C MET A 1 2.38 1.26 -4.78
N MET A 2 2.81 0.23 -4.01
CA MET A 2 4.22 0.06 -3.61
C MET A 2 5.22 0.03 -4.77
N LYS A 3 4.91 -0.64 -5.89
CA LYS A 3 5.78 -0.65 -7.09
C LYS A 3 6.08 0.74 -7.66
N SER A 4 5.27 1.76 -7.33
CA SER A 4 5.48 3.15 -7.77
C SER A 4 6.39 3.94 -6.82
N CYS A 5 6.69 3.43 -5.62
CA CYS A 5 7.58 4.08 -4.66
C CYS A 5 9.01 3.56 -4.90
N LYS A 6 9.88 4.41 -5.45
CA LYS A 6 11.29 4.03 -5.68
C LYS A 6 11.92 3.70 -4.33
N ASN A 7 12.57 2.54 -4.25
CA ASN A 7 13.28 2.01 -3.06
C ASN A 7 12.43 1.38 -1.95
N LEU A 8 11.09 1.36 -2.04
CA LEU A 8 10.28 0.54 -1.14
C LEU A 8 10.09 -0.87 -1.69
N LYS A 9 10.55 -1.87 -0.93
CA LYS A 9 10.44 -3.29 -1.28
C LYS A 9 10.35 -4.16 -0.04
N GLY A 10 9.73 -5.33 -0.19
CA GLY A 10 9.59 -6.31 0.89
C GLY A 10 8.16 -6.48 1.40
N GLY A 11 8.04 -7.22 2.49
CA GLY A 11 6.78 -7.42 3.23
C GLY A 11 6.44 -6.23 4.14
N LEU A 12 5.29 -6.33 4.84
CA LEU A 12 4.78 -5.25 5.70
C LEU A 12 5.81 -4.77 6.74
N GLN A 13 6.51 -5.70 7.40
CA GLN A 13 7.51 -5.36 8.42
C GLN A 13 8.69 -4.58 7.82
N GLU A 14 9.31 -5.08 6.75
CA GLU A 14 10.46 -4.45 6.09
C GLU A 14 10.11 -3.05 5.55
N VAL A 15 8.90 -2.88 5.01
CA VAL A 15 8.43 -1.58 4.50
C VAL A 15 8.18 -0.61 5.64
N SER A 16 7.61 -1.08 6.76
CA SER A 16 7.39 -0.22 7.93
C SER A 16 8.72 0.26 8.54
N GLU A 17 9.75 -0.58 8.55
CA GLU A 17 11.10 -0.22 9.00
C GLU A 17 11.77 0.81 8.08
N GLN A 18 11.65 0.64 6.76
CA GLN A 18 12.15 1.62 5.78
C GLN A 18 11.45 2.99 5.88
N LEU A 19 10.24 3.03 6.45
CA LEU A 19 9.46 4.24 6.71
C LEU A 19 9.58 4.74 8.15
N GLU A 20 10.45 4.12 8.95
CA GLU A 20 10.72 4.46 10.35
C GLU A 20 9.46 4.41 11.24
N LEU A 21 8.56 3.46 10.95
CA LEU A 21 7.34 3.24 11.71
C LEU A 21 7.53 2.15 12.77
N GLN A 22 7.10 2.45 13.99
CA GLN A 22 7.13 1.50 15.10
C GLN A 22 5.84 0.67 15.14
N ARG A 23 5.98 -0.66 15.17
CA ARG A 23 4.86 -1.58 15.42
C ARG A 23 4.32 -1.43 16.84
N ILE A 24 2.99 -1.54 16.98
CA ILE A 24 2.30 -1.67 18.26
C ILE A 24 1.61 -3.04 18.31
N GLY A 25 1.88 -3.79 19.37
CA GLY A 25 1.40 -5.16 19.54
C GLY A 25 2.25 -6.21 18.80
N PRO A 26 1.90 -7.50 18.96
CA PRO A 26 2.67 -8.62 18.44
C PRO A 26 2.56 -8.78 16.92
N GLN A 27 3.69 -9.08 16.27
CA GLN A 27 3.74 -9.43 14.84
C GLN A 27 2.92 -10.70 14.54
N HIS A 28 2.36 -10.79 13.34
CA HIS A 28 1.53 -11.92 12.88
C HIS A 28 0.20 -12.07 13.61
N GLN A 29 -0.29 -10.97 14.22
CA GLN A 29 -1.67 -10.87 14.70
C GLN A 29 -2.43 -9.84 13.87
N ALA A 30 -3.62 -10.21 13.44
CA ALA A 30 -4.45 -9.37 12.56
C ALA A 30 -4.63 -7.94 13.09
N GLY A 31 -4.81 -7.77 14.41
CA GLY A 31 -4.91 -6.45 15.04
C GLY A 31 -3.66 -5.59 14.83
N SER A 32 -2.50 -6.07 15.29
CA SER A 32 -1.22 -5.37 15.13
C SER A 32 -0.88 -5.11 13.65
N ASP A 33 -1.08 -6.11 12.79
CA ASP A 33 -0.78 -6.00 11.36
C ASP A 33 -1.71 -5.01 10.66
N SER A 34 -2.99 -4.95 11.02
CA SER A 34 -3.94 -3.99 10.44
C SER A 34 -3.60 -2.54 10.83
N LEU A 35 -3.20 -2.31 12.09
CA LEU A 35 -2.75 -1.00 12.55
C LEU A 35 -1.47 -0.57 11.81
N LEU A 36 -0.48 -1.46 11.72
CA LEU A 36 0.77 -1.17 11.02
C LEU A 36 0.55 -0.93 9.52
N THR A 37 -0.37 -1.67 8.90
CA THR A 37 -0.77 -1.47 7.50
C THR A 37 -1.36 -0.07 7.29
N GLY A 38 -2.26 0.36 8.18
CA GLY A 38 -2.85 1.70 8.11
C GLY A 38 -1.80 2.81 8.26
N MET A 39 -0.94 2.71 9.27
CA MET A 39 0.16 3.66 9.48
C MET A 39 1.09 3.73 8.25
N THR A 40 1.46 2.57 7.72
CA THR A 40 2.30 2.44 6.52
C THR A 40 1.65 3.11 5.32
N PHE A 41 0.36 2.86 5.08
CA PHE A 41 -0.39 3.47 3.98
C PHE A 41 -0.40 4.99 4.05
N PHE A 42 -0.74 5.58 5.21
CA PHE A 42 -0.79 7.03 5.34
C PHE A 42 0.59 7.67 5.23
N LYS A 43 1.63 7.02 5.78
CA LYS A 43 3.00 7.52 5.64
C LYS A 43 3.48 7.49 4.19
N MET A 44 3.18 6.42 3.47
CA MET A 44 3.47 6.34 2.04
C MET A 44 2.72 7.39 1.23
N ARG A 45 1.43 7.61 1.55
CA ARG A 45 0.59 8.61 0.88
C ARG A 45 1.18 10.02 1.01
N GLU A 46 1.60 10.38 2.21
CA GLU A 46 2.27 11.65 2.50
C GLU A 46 3.58 11.77 1.69
N MET A 47 4.47 10.78 1.79
CA MET A 47 5.84 10.88 1.24
C MET A 47 5.94 10.75 -0.28
N PHE A 48 5.08 9.95 -0.91
CA PHE A 48 5.23 9.57 -2.32
C PHE A 48 4.08 9.99 -3.22
N PHE A 49 2.96 10.45 -2.65
CA PHE A 49 1.73 10.73 -3.39
C PHE A 49 1.13 12.11 -3.08
N GLU A 50 1.85 13.00 -2.38
CA GLU A 50 1.37 14.37 -2.10
C GLU A 50 -0.03 14.39 -1.46
N ASP A 51 -0.27 13.43 -0.54
CA ASP A 51 -1.56 13.19 0.11
C ASP A 51 -2.74 12.84 -0.82
N ASN A 52 -2.49 12.59 -2.11
CA ASN A 52 -3.50 12.32 -3.12
C ASN A 52 -3.21 11.04 -3.93
N ILE A 53 -4.08 10.04 -3.81
CA ILE A 53 -3.94 8.77 -4.55
C ILE A 53 -4.85 8.77 -5.76
N ASP A 54 -4.28 8.50 -6.93
CA ASP A 54 -5.05 8.32 -8.17
C ASP A 54 -5.88 7.02 -8.11
N ASP A 55 -7.16 7.19 -7.80
CA ASP A 55 -8.16 6.12 -7.78
C ASP A 55 -8.21 5.33 -9.09
N SER A 56 -8.03 6.00 -10.23
CA SER A 56 -8.12 5.35 -11.54
C SER A 56 -7.00 4.33 -11.78
N LYS A 57 -5.88 4.48 -11.05
CA LYS A 57 -4.68 3.65 -11.15
C LYS A 57 -4.56 2.63 -10.03
N TYR A 58 -5.00 2.97 -8.82
CA TYR A 58 -4.71 2.18 -7.63
C TYR A 58 -5.94 1.54 -6.97
N ARG A 59 -7.16 2.07 -7.19
CA ARG A 59 -8.37 1.56 -6.55
C ARG A 59 -8.70 0.15 -7.04
N GLY A 60 -8.96 -0.74 -6.10
CA GLY A 60 -9.34 -2.13 -6.38
C GLY A 60 -8.22 -3.00 -6.96
N GLN A 61 -6.98 -2.51 -7.05
CA GLN A 61 -5.86 -3.28 -7.60
C GLN A 61 -5.25 -4.18 -6.53
N LEU A 62 -5.38 -5.50 -6.70
CA LEU A 62 -4.77 -6.50 -5.81
C LEU A 62 -3.42 -6.97 -6.35
N TYR A 63 -2.38 -6.88 -5.50
CA TYR A 63 -1.02 -7.27 -5.86
C TYR A 63 -0.96 -8.74 -6.32
N GLY A 64 -0.31 -8.98 -7.47
CA GLY A 64 -0.11 -10.32 -8.03
C GLY A 64 -1.31 -10.92 -8.77
N LEU A 65 -2.46 -10.23 -8.79
CA LEU A 65 -3.66 -10.71 -9.49
C LEU A 65 -4.10 -9.72 -10.59
N LEU A 66 -4.25 -8.45 -10.22
CA LEU A 66 -4.77 -7.41 -11.09
C LEU A 66 -3.59 -6.54 -11.53
N ASP A 67 -2.98 -6.88 -12.67
CA ASP A 67 -1.96 -6.06 -13.32
C ASP A 67 -2.64 -5.27 -14.43
N GLN A 68 -2.81 -3.95 -14.23
CA GLN A 68 -3.46 -2.98 -15.13
C GLN A 68 -4.39 -3.59 -16.19
N ALA A 69 -5.37 -4.40 -15.75
CA ALA A 69 -6.31 -5.00 -16.67
C ALA A 69 -7.08 -3.83 -17.33
N PRO A 70 -7.20 -3.80 -18.67
CA PRO A 70 -7.92 -2.74 -19.35
C PRO A 70 -9.31 -2.61 -18.72
N LYS A 71 -9.70 -1.38 -18.39
CA LYS A 71 -11.01 -1.10 -17.78
C LYS A 71 -12.08 -1.80 -18.61
N PRO A 72 -12.91 -2.69 -18.02
CA PRO A 72 -13.96 -3.32 -18.77
C PRO A 72 -14.93 -2.23 -19.24
N HIS A 73 -15.12 -2.18 -20.55
CA HIS A 73 -15.97 -1.23 -21.25
C HIS A 73 -17.41 -1.72 -21.15
N TRP A 74 -17.99 -1.65 -19.94
CA TRP A 74 -19.38 -2.08 -19.71
C TRP A 74 -20.44 -1.11 -20.23
N ASN A 75 -20.10 -0.14 -21.09
CA ASN A 75 -21.07 0.76 -21.70
C ASN A 75 -20.83 0.89 -23.22
N LYS A 76 -21.56 0.07 -23.99
CA LYS A 76 -22.14 0.42 -25.28
C LYS A 76 -23.55 -0.15 -25.34
#